data_AF-A0A925QRZ0-F1
#
_entry.id   AF-A0A925QRZ0-F1
#
_cell.length_a   1.000
_cell.length_b   1.000
_cell.length_c   1.000
_cell.angle_alpha   90.00
_cell.angle_beta   90.00
_cell.angle_gamma   90.00
#
_symmetry.space_group_name_H-M   'P 1'
#
loop_
_entity.id
_entity.type
_entity.pdbx_description
1 polymer ?
#
loop_
_entity_poly.entity_id
_entity_poly.type
_entity_poly.pdbx_seq_one_letter_code
_entity_poly.pdbx_strand_id
1 'polypeptide(L)' 'EDWTRPYSRQQAFFPLPYLIDNKYWPPVARIDNLQGDRTLICTCPPVAEYATS' A
#
# COMPACT_ATOMS: atom_id res chain seq x y z
N GLU A 1 -3.01 -16.83 2.65
CA GLU A 1 -3.70 -16.23 3.81
C GLU A 1 -2.93 -16.58 5.05
N ASP A 2 -2.27 -15.60 5.68
CA ASP A 2 -1.78 -15.72 7.04
C ASP A 2 -1.56 -14.30 7.56
N TRP A 3 -2.21 -13.96 8.66
CA TRP A 3 -2.10 -12.64 9.27
C TRP A 3 -1.17 -12.73 10.47
N THR A 4 0.12 -12.53 10.21
CA THR A 4 1.21 -12.72 11.20
C THR A 4 1.46 -11.49 12.08
N ARG A 5 0.54 -10.52 12.08
CA ARG A 5 0.66 -9.28 12.87
C ARG A 5 0.05 -9.47 14.26
N PRO A 6 0.59 -8.83 15.32
CA PRO A 6 0.08 -8.92 16.69
C PRO A 6 -1.18 -8.08 16.94
N TYR A 7 -1.93 -7.74 15.89
CA TYR A 7 -3.20 -7.00 15.93
C TYR A 7 -4.15 -7.63 14.93
N SER A 8 -5.45 -7.38 15.01
CA SER A 8 -6.41 -7.95 14.06
C SER A 8 -6.50 -7.14 12.76
N ARG A 9 -7.04 -7.74 11.69
CA ARG A 9 -7.38 -7.01 10.45
C ARG A 9 -8.37 -5.88 10.69
N GLN A 10 -9.30 -6.06 11.63
CA GLN A 10 -10.27 -5.02 11.99
C GLN A 10 -9.56 -3.81 12.60
N GLN A 11 -8.58 -4.02 13.49
CA GLN A 11 -7.77 -2.94 14.04
C GLN A 11 -6.94 -2.22 12.95
N ALA A 12 -6.48 -2.94 11.92
CA ALA A 12 -5.72 -2.36 10.82
C ALA A 12 -6.59 -1.54 9.85
N PHE A 13 -7.77 -2.06 9.48
CA PHE A 13 -8.60 -1.46 8.44
C PHE A 13 -9.68 -0.52 8.99
N PHE A 14 -10.18 -0.77 10.19
CA PHE A 14 -11.29 -0.04 10.80
C PHE A 14 -11.00 0.32 12.27
N PRO A 15 -9.98 1.18 12.54
CA PRO A 15 -9.63 1.56 13.91
C PRO A 15 -10.69 2.44 14.58
N LEU A 16 -11.59 3.05 13.81
CA LEU A 16 -12.67 3.92 14.29
C LEU A 16 -14.01 3.47 13.67
N PRO A 17 -15.14 3.50 14.42
CA PRO A 17 -16.41 2.96 13.94
C PRO A 17 -16.94 3.58 12.63
N TYR A 18 -16.78 4.89 12.46
CA TYR A 18 -17.30 5.60 11.29
C TYR A 18 -16.55 5.28 9.98
N LEU A 19 -15.37 4.65 10.06
CA LEU A 19 -14.59 4.27 8.88
C LEU A 19 -15.14 3.03 8.16
N ILE A 20 -16.14 2.36 8.75
CA ILE A 20 -16.80 1.18 8.17
C ILE A 20 -17.67 1.61 6.97
N ASP A 21 -18.42 2.70 7.12
CA ASP A 21 -19.40 3.15 6.12
C ASP A 21 -18.76 3.92 4.97
N ASN A 22 -17.63 4.61 5.24
CA ASN A 22 -16.90 5.37 4.24
C ASN A 22 -15.39 5.11 4.35
N LYS A 23 -14.96 4.02 3.72
CA LYS A 23 -13.57 3.57 3.75
C LYS A 23 -12.79 4.09 2.54
N TYR A 24 -11.80 4.95 2.79
CA TYR A 24 -10.72 5.18 1.83
C TYR A 24 -9.64 4.10 1.98
N TRP A 25 -9.27 3.50 0.85
CA TRP A 25 -8.20 2.50 0.78
C TRP A 25 -6.91 3.14 0.31
N PRO A 26 -5.82 3.08 1.09
CA PRO A 26 -4.50 3.42 0.59
C PRO A 26 -4.19 2.50 -0.62
N PRO A 27 -3.93 3.06 -1.81
CA PRO A 27 -3.74 2.26 -3.03
C PRO A 27 -2.42 1.49 -3.01
N VAL A 28 -1.47 1.92 -2.18
CA VAL A 28 -0.15 1.30 -2.00
C VAL A 28 0.21 1.24 -0.52
N ALA A 29 1.15 0.35 -0.18
CA ALA A 29 1.74 0.28 1.16
C ALA A 29 2.71 1.45 1.41
N ARG A 30 3.44 1.40 2.53
CA ARG A 30 4.49 2.40 2.82
C ARG A 30 5.57 2.36 1.74
N ILE A 31 5.92 3.54 1.22
CA ILE A 31 6.95 3.74 0.19
C ILE A 31 8.34 3.45 0.77
N ASP A 32 9.20 2.78 -0.01
CA ASP A 32 10.63 2.62 0.29
C ASP A 32 11.42 3.80 -0.29
N ASN A 33 11.72 4.77 0.56
CA ASN A 33 12.42 5.98 0.14
C ASN A 33 13.90 5.72 -0.21
N LEU A 34 14.59 4.85 0.53
CA LEU A 34 16.02 4.61 0.33
C LEU A 34 16.29 3.93 -1.01
N GLN A 35 15.40 3.01 -1.42
CA GLN A 35 15.48 2.40 -2.73
C GLN A 35 15.25 3.41 -3.86
N GLY A 36 14.30 4.34 -3.68
CA GLY A 36 14.05 5.43 -4.62
C GLY A 36 15.28 6.33 -4.79
N ASP A 37 15.96 6.68 -3.70
CA ASP A 37 17.16 7.52 -3.73
C ASP A 37 18.36 6.82 -4.41
N ARG A 38 18.48 5.50 -4.24
CA ARG A 38 19.57 4.69 -4.84
C ARG A 38 19.33 4.36 -6.32
N THR A 39 18.08 4.35 -6.76
CA THR A 39 17.70 3.98 -8.13
C THR A 39 16.70 4.99 -8.66
N LEU A 40 17.23 6.13 -9.11
CA LEU A 40 16.44 7.24 -9.60
C LEU A 40 15.84 6.94 -10.97
N ILE A 41 14.52 6.69 -11.00
CA ILE A 41 13.72 6.57 -12.21
C ILE A 41 12.75 7.75 -12.23
N CYS A 42 12.95 8.68 -13.15
CA CYS A 42 12.18 9.93 -13.25
C CYS A 42 11.38 10.05 -14.56
N THR A 43 11.28 8.97 -15.32
CA THR A 43 10.44 8.84 -16.51
C THR A 43 9.47 7.68 -16.33
N CYS A 44 8.40 7.67 -17.12
CA CYS A 44 7.44 6.57 -17.07
C CYS A 44 8.12 5.27 -17.55
N PRO A 45 8.05 4.16 -16.79
CA PRO A 45 8.43 2.86 -17.30
C PRO A 45 7.57 2.45 -18.51
N PRO A 46 8.06 1.51 -19.35
CA PRO A 46 7.29 0.89 -20.41
C PRO A 46 5.90 0.45 -19.96
N VAL A 47 4.89 0.64 -20.81
CA VAL A 47 3.48 0.37 -20.45
C VAL A 47 3.26 -1.09 -20.03
N ALA A 48 4.02 -2.02 -20.60
CA ALA A 48 3.98 -3.43 -20.27
C ALA A 48 4.25 -3.72 -18.78
N GLU A 49 5.05 -2.89 -18.11
CA GLU A 49 5.38 -3.07 -16.69
C GLU A 49 4.18 -2.76 -15.77
N TYR A 50 3.26 -1.89 -16.20
CA TYR A 50 2.04 -1.60 -15.45
C TYR A 50 1.01 -2.74 -15.52
N ALA A 51 1.06 -3.59 -16.55
CA ALA A 51 0.11 -4.69 -16.69
C ALA A 51 0.33 -5.81 -15.65
N THR A 52 1.50 -5.83 -15.01
CA THR A 52 1.90 -6.82 -14.01
C THR A 52 1.99 -6.26 -12.59
N SER A 53 1.68 -4.97 -12.41
CA SER A 53 1.81 -4.23 -11.14
C SER A 53 0.58 -4.38 -10.24
#